data_AF-A0A6M8BQA7-F1
#
_entry.id   AF-A0A6M8BQA7-F1
#
_cell.length_a   1.000
_cell.length_b   1.000
_cell.length_c   1.000
_cell.angle_alpha   90.00
_cell.angle_beta   90.00
_cell.angle_gamma   90.00
#
_symmetry.space_group_name_H-M   'P 1'
#
loop_
_entity.id
_entity.type
_entity.pdbx_description
1 polymer ?
#
loop_
_entity_poly.entity_id
_entity_poly.type
_entity_poly.pdbx_seq_one_letter_code
_entity_poly.pdbx_strand_id
1 'polypeptide(L)'
;MKEQNPAAALLSAIHFAANKHRDQRRKDVDTSPYINHPIEVAEILARVGGVSDVITLQAAILHDTLEDTETTPAELDAAFGVEVRQVVEEVTDDRQLPKPERKQRQIERAPYLSERAKQVKIADKISNVRSVTETPPTHWTLERRLEYLDWTEKIINGLRGDNPMLEAYYNQILSTGRAKIKS
;
A
#
# COMPACT_ATOMS: atom_id res chain seq x y z
N MET A 1 3.56 4.51 -31.30
CA MET A 1 3.59 3.75 -30.04
C MET A 1 2.22 3.11 -29.89
N LYS A 2 2.12 1.78 -29.72
CA LYS A 2 0.82 1.16 -29.47
C LYS A 2 0.34 1.67 -28.11
N GLU A 3 -0.83 2.31 -28.07
CA GLU A 3 -1.53 2.51 -26.81
C GLU A 3 -1.64 1.14 -26.14
N GLN A 4 -0.90 0.97 -25.05
CA GLN A 4 -0.86 -0.28 -24.31
C GLN A 4 -2.26 -0.44 -23.71
N ASN A 5 -2.97 -1.51 -24.10
CA ASN A 5 -4.29 -1.83 -23.56
C ASN A 5 -4.22 -1.79 -22.02
N PRO A 6 -4.90 -0.83 -21.35
CA PRO A 6 -4.81 -0.67 -19.90
C PRO A 6 -5.14 -1.95 -19.13
N ALA A 7 -6.14 -2.71 -19.61
CA ALA A 7 -6.50 -3.99 -19.00
C ALA A 7 -5.35 -5.01 -19.09
N ALA A 8 -4.67 -5.09 -20.24
CA ALA A 8 -3.52 -5.98 -20.40
C ALA A 8 -2.35 -5.58 -19.51
N ALA A 9 -2.12 -4.27 -19.33
CA ALA A 9 -1.08 -3.74 -18.45
C ALA A 9 -1.35 -4.10 -16.97
N LEU A 10 -2.60 -3.94 -16.51
CA LEU A 10 -3.02 -4.31 -15.16
C LEU A 10 -2.98 -5.83 -14.94
N LEU A 11 -3.48 -6.63 -15.88
CA LEU A 11 -3.41 -8.09 -15.80
C LEU A 11 -1.96 -8.59 -15.70
N SER A 12 -1.04 -7.95 -16.43
CA SER A 12 0.39 -8.29 -16.35
C SER A 12 0.98 -7.98 -14.98
N ALA A 13 0.63 -6.84 -14.38
CA ALA A 13 1.06 -6.50 -13.02
C ALA A 13 0.48 -7.46 -11.97
N ILE A 14 -0.81 -7.80 -12.08
CA ILE A 14 -1.47 -8.76 -11.17
C ILE A 14 -0.81 -10.13 -11.26
N HIS A 15 -0.57 -10.62 -12.48
CA HIS A 15 0.09 -11.91 -12.69
C HIS A 15 1.51 -11.93 -12.11
N PHE A 16 2.28 -10.86 -12.32
CA PHE A 16 3.61 -10.73 -11.76
C PHE A 16 3.59 -10.72 -10.23
N ALA A 17 2.77 -9.85 -9.61
CA ALA A 17 2.64 -9.75 -8.16
C ALA A 17 2.17 -11.09 -7.56
N ALA A 18 1.22 -11.77 -8.19
CA ALA A 18 0.73 -13.08 -7.76
C ALA A 18 1.85 -14.12 -7.75
N ASN A 19 2.69 -14.14 -8.78
CA ASN A 19 3.82 -15.07 -8.87
C ASN A 19 4.90 -14.78 -7.83
N LYS A 20 5.20 -13.49 -7.57
CA LYS A 20 6.20 -13.06 -6.58
C LYS A 20 5.74 -13.32 -5.15
N HIS A 21 4.46 -13.08 -4.85
CA HIS A 21 3.88 -13.27 -3.52
C HIS A 21 3.22 -14.65 -3.31
N ARG A 22 3.41 -15.62 -4.22
CA ARG A 22 2.72 -16.93 -4.21
C ARG A 22 2.85 -17.70 -2.89
N ASP A 23 3.99 -17.55 -2.21
CA ASP A 23 4.31 -18.23 -0.96
C ASP A 23 4.07 -17.34 0.27
N GLN A 24 3.74 -16.06 0.07
CA GLN A 24 3.45 -15.11 1.15
C GLN A 24 1.99 -15.19 1.59
N ARG A 25 1.74 -15.00 2.89
CA ARG A 25 0.41 -14.98 3.50
C ARG A 25 0.22 -13.71 4.33
N ARG A 26 -1.03 -13.26 4.44
CA ARG A 26 -1.44 -12.24 5.42
C ARG A 26 -1.32 -12.82 6.83
N LYS A 27 -1.30 -11.91 7.82
CA LYS A 27 -1.17 -12.24 9.25
C LYS A 27 -2.53 -12.31 9.96
N ASP A 28 -3.61 -12.34 9.19
CA ASP A 28 -4.97 -12.54 9.66
C ASP A 28 -5.18 -13.99 10.13
N VAL A 29 -6.32 -14.25 10.76
CA VAL A 29 -6.68 -15.57 11.31
C VAL A 29 -6.71 -16.65 10.22
N ASP A 30 -7.21 -16.30 9.04
CA ASP A 30 -7.38 -17.24 7.92
C ASP A 30 -6.09 -17.45 7.12
N THR A 31 -5.01 -16.74 7.45
CA THR A 31 -3.74 -16.78 6.71
C THR A 31 -3.94 -16.59 5.21
N SER A 32 -4.70 -15.56 4.83
CA SER A 32 -5.15 -15.38 3.45
C SER A 32 -3.98 -15.12 2.49
N PRO A 33 -4.11 -15.47 1.19
CA PRO A 33 -3.06 -15.20 0.20
C PRO A 33 -2.68 -13.71 0.14
N TYR A 34 -1.38 -13.41 0.16
CA TYR A 34 -0.92 -12.02 0.25
C TYR A 34 -1.37 -11.15 -0.92
N ILE A 35 -1.48 -11.72 -2.12
CA ILE A 35 -1.92 -11.03 -3.35
C ILE A 35 -3.26 -10.29 -3.19
N ASN A 36 -4.11 -10.72 -2.25
CA ASN A 36 -5.35 -10.02 -1.94
C ASN A 36 -5.10 -8.56 -1.48
N HIS A 37 -3.98 -8.29 -0.80
CA HIS A 37 -3.62 -6.94 -0.35
C HIS A 37 -3.29 -6.01 -1.51
N PRO A 38 -2.30 -6.29 -2.40
CA PRO A 38 -2.04 -5.41 -3.53
C PRO A 38 -3.26 -5.19 -4.45
N ILE A 39 -4.11 -6.20 -4.62
CA ILE A 39 -5.36 -6.06 -5.37
C ILE A 39 -6.31 -5.09 -4.66
N GLU A 40 -6.51 -5.22 -3.35
CA GLU A 40 -7.34 -4.30 -2.55
C GLU A 40 -6.81 -2.86 -2.62
N VAL A 41 -5.50 -2.66 -2.53
CA VAL A 41 -4.88 -1.33 -2.62
C VAL A 41 -5.19 -0.68 -3.98
N ALA A 42 -5.01 -1.40 -5.08
CA ALA A 42 -5.36 -0.91 -6.41
C ALA A 42 -6.87 -0.66 -6.58
N GLU A 43 -7.72 -1.51 -5.99
CA GLU A 43 -9.17 -1.32 -6.01
C GLU A 43 -9.59 -0.06 -5.24
N ILE A 44 -8.99 0.21 -4.08
CA ILE A 44 -9.24 1.44 -3.30
C ILE A 44 -8.91 2.67 -4.14
N LEU A 45 -7.76 2.67 -4.82
CA LEU A 45 -7.37 3.77 -5.71
C LEU A 45 -8.38 3.98 -6.83
N ALA A 46 -8.78 2.91 -7.53
CA ALA A 46 -9.69 3.00 -8.66
C ALA A 46 -11.11 3.41 -8.24
N ARG A 47 -11.66 2.80 -7.19
CA ARG A 47 -13.06 2.97 -6.79
C ARG A 47 -13.31 4.15 -5.87
N VAL A 48 -12.41 4.39 -4.92
CA VAL A 48 -12.55 5.48 -3.93
C VAL A 48 -11.79 6.70 -4.40
N GLY A 49 -10.55 6.52 -4.85
CA GLY A 49 -9.70 7.63 -5.29
C GLY A 49 -10.01 8.14 -6.69
N GLY A 50 -10.83 7.43 -7.48
CA GLY A 50 -11.12 7.79 -8.86
C GLY A 50 -9.89 7.72 -9.78
N VAL A 51 -8.85 6.98 -9.38
CA VAL A 51 -7.58 6.91 -10.10
C VAL A 51 -7.73 6.03 -11.34
N SER A 52 -7.43 6.60 -12.51
CA SER A 52 -7.40 5.90 -13.80
C SER A 52 -6.00 5.83 -14.42
N ASP A 53 -5.00 6.47 -13.81
CA ASP A 53 -3.60 6.44 -14.25
C ASP A 53 -3.03 5.02 -14.10
N VAL A 54 -2.73 4.39 -15.24
CA VAL A 54 -2.29 2.99 -15.30
C VAL A 54 -0.98 2.78 -14.54
N ILE A 55 -0.06 3.76 -14.58
CA ILE A 55 1.21 3.69 -13.87
C ILE A 55 0.98 3.61 -12.36
N THR A 56 0.13 4.49 -11.81
CA THR A 56 -0.24 4.48 -10.39
C THR A 56 -0.91 3.18 -9.98
N LEU A 57 -1.82 2.66 -10.80
CA LEU A 57 -2.52 1.39 -10.51
C LEU A 57 -1.57 0.18 -10.58
N GLN A 58 -0.65 0.14 -11.55
CA GLN A 58 0.39 -0.90 -11.61
C GLN A 58 1.32 -0.82 -10.40
N ALA A 59 1.76 0.39 -10.03
CA ALA A 59 2.60 0.58 -8.85
C ALA A 59 1.89 0.13 -7.57
N ALA A 60 0.58 0.36 -7.43
CA ALA A 60 -0.22 -0.15 -6.32
C ALA A 60 -0.24 -1.69 -6.26
N ILE A 61 -0.37 -2.36 -7.41
CA ILE A 61 -0.33 -3.82 -7.50
C ILE A 61 1.07 -4.37 -7.16
N LEU A 62 2.12 -3.59 -7.42
CA LEU A 62 3.52 -4.01 -7.29
C LEU A 62 4.21 -3.48 -6.03
N HIS A 63 3.54 -2.68 -5.20
CA HIS A 63 4.19 -1.83 -4.19
C HIS A 63 5.06 -2.57 -3.17
N ASP A 64 4.69 -3.81 -2.82
CA ASP A 64 5.45 -4.65 -1.87
C ASP A 64 6.47 -5.58 -2.54
N THR A 65 6.54 -5.61 -3.87
CA THR A 65 7.38 -6.60 -4.56
C THR A 65 8.87 -6.38 -4.30
N LEU A 66 9.35 -5.13 -4.28
CA LEU A 66 10.74 -4.84 -3.91
C LEU A 66 11.02 -5.06 -2.42
N GLU A 67 10.00 -4.94 -1.57
CA GLU A 67 10.18 -4.99 -0.11
C GLU A 67 10.15 -6.42 0.45
N ASP A 68 9.24 -7.25 -0.06
CA ASP A 68 8.88 -8.54 0.53
C ASP A 68 9.21 -9.75 -0.37
N THR A 69 9.83 -9.53 -1.53
CA THR A 69 10.16 -10.61 -2.49
C THR A 69 11.57 -10.44 -3.04
N GLU A 70 12.02 -11.37 -3.88
CA GLU A 70 13.33 -11.30 -4.57
C GLU A 70 13.29 -10.40 -5.83
N THR A 71 12.26 -9.57 -5.98
CA THR A 71 12.13 -8.67 -7.14
C THR A 71 13.21 -7.59 -7.10
N THR A 72 13.80 -7.29 -8.25
CA THR A 72 14.82 -6.24 -8.38
C THR A 72 14.27 -5.02 -9.13
N PRO A 73 14.84 -3.82 -8.92
CA PRO A 73 14.48 -2.63 -9.70
C PRO A 73 14.65 -2.83 -11.22
N ALA A 74 15.70 -3.54 -11.64
CA ALA A 74 15.96 -3.83 -13.05
C ALA A 74 14.88 -4.74 -13.66
N GLU A 75 14.35 -5.69 -12.88
CA GLU A 75 13.25 -6.54 -13.30
C GLU A 75 11.96 -5.73 -13.50
N LEU A 76 11.66 -4.80 -12.60
CA LEU A 76 10.50 -3.90 -12.75
C LEU A 76 10.65 -2.96 -13.95
N ASP A 77 11.85 -2.42 -14.18
CA ASP A 77 12.12 -1.56 -15.34
C ASP A 77 11.86 -2.32 -16.65
N ALA A 78 12.39 -3.53 -16.76
CA ALA A 78 12.24 -4.36 -17.95
C ALA A 78 10.79 -4.78 -18.22
N ALA A 79 10.00 -5.03 -17.16
CA ALA A 79 8.64 -5.53 -17.28
C ALA A 79 7.57 -4.42 -17.38
N PHE A 80 7.75 -3.31 -16.67
CA PHE A 80 6.73 -2.28 -16.47
C PHE A 80 7.20 -0.85 -16.80
N GLY A 81 8.51 -0.67 -17.01
CA GLY A 81 9.10 0.61 -17.33
C GLY A 81 9.48 1.45 -16.12
N VAL A 82 10.30 2.46 -16.41
CA VAL A 82 10.98 3.30 -15.42
C VAL A 82 10.02 4.05 -14.50
N GLU A 83 8.88 4.52 -15.01
CA GLU A 83 7.92 5.29 -14.21
C GLU A 83 7.26 4.43 -13.14
N VAL A 84 6.86 3.19 -13.47
CA VAL A 84 6.28 2.26 -12.51
C VAL A 84 7.32 1.91 -11.45
N ARG A 85 8.54 1.55 -11.87
CA ARG A 85 9.65 1.25 -10.96
C ARG A 85 9.90 2.39 -9.97
N GLN A 86 9.95 3.64 -10.43
CA GLN A 86 10.20 4.80 -9.56
C GLN A 86 9.12 4.94 -8.47
N VAL A 87 7.85 4.82 -8.82
CA VAL A 87 6.77 4.89 -7.83
C VAL A 87 6.87 3.74 -6.82
N VAL A 88 7.20 2.52 -7.27
CA VAL A 88 7.39 1.36 -6.37
C VAL A 88 8.58 1.58 -5.42
N GLU A 89 9.70 2.14 -5.90
CA GLU A 89 10.85 2.49 -5.05
C GLU A 89 10.51 3.56 -4.01
N GLU A 90 9.71 4.56 -4.36
CA GLU A 90 9.29 5.61 -3.43
C GLU A 90 8.50 5.06 -2.24
N VAL A 91 7.69 4.03 -2.47
CA VAL A 91 6.84 3.42 -1.43
C VAL A 91 7.49 2.24 -0.69
N THR A 92 8.63 1.75 -1.18
CA THR A 92 9.41 0.66 -0.56
C THR A 92 10.20 1.17 0.67
N ASP A 93 10.11 0.46 1.78
CA ASP A 93 10.95 0.69 2.96
C ASP A 93 12.31 -0.01 2.85
N ASP A 94 13.35 0.62 3.39
CA ASP A 94 14.67 0.00 3.54
C ASP A 94 14.68 -1.04 4.67
N ARG A 95 14.67 -2.32 4.30
CA ARG A 95 14.65 -3.47 5.22
C ARG A 95 15.95 -3.68 6.01
N GLN A 96 17.03 -2.95 5.69
CA GLN A 96 18.27 -2.99 6.47
C GLN A 96 18.16 -2.23 7.79
N LEU A 97 17.16 -1.34 7.91
CA LEU A 97 16.98 -0.50 9.08
C LEU A 97 16.10 -1.18 10.14
N PRO A 98 16.35 -0.89 11.44
CA PRO A 98 15.46 -1.28 12.51
C PRO A 98 14.02 -0.79 12.29
N LYS A 99 13.05 -1.60 12.70
CA LYS A 99 11.62 -1.28 12.52
C LYS A 99 11.20 0.12 13.06
N PRO A 100 11.66 0.58 14.24
CA PRO A 100 11.33 1.93 14.71
C PRO A 100 11.85 3.03 13.78
N GLU A 101 13.06 2.85 13.23
CA GLU A 101 13.66 3.80 12.30
C GLU A 101 12.92 3.82 10.96
N ARG A 102 12.53 2.66 10.43
CA ARG A 102 11.68 2.59 9.23
C ARG A 102 10.37 3.35 9.42
N LYS A 103 9.70 3.11 10.56
CA LYS A 103 8.45 3.81 10.91
C LYS A 103 8.62 5.33 10.96
N GLN A 104 9.74 5.81 11.51
CA GLN A 104 10.04 7.23 11.61
C GLN A 104 10.33 7.84 10.22
N ARG A 105 11.14 7.16 9.41
CA ARG A 105 11.44 7.60 8.04
C ARG A 105 10.20 7.68 7.15
N GLN A 106 9.20 6.81 7.34
CA GLN A 106 7.93 6.91 6.61
C GLN A 106 7.20 8.23 6.90
N ILE A 107 7.27 8.74 8.13
CA ILE A 107 6.66 10.03 8.50
C ILE A 107 7.45 11.18 7.88
N GLU A 108 8.78 11.15 7.99
CA GLU A 108 9.67 12.20 7.49
C GLU A 108 9.65 12.33 5.96
N ARG A 109 9.55 11.21 5.24
CA ARG A 109 9.52 11.19 3.78
C ARG A 109 8.16 11.55 3.19
N ALA A 110 7.07 11.35 3.93
CA ALA A 110 5.71 11.49 3.42
C ALA A 110 5.45 12.81 2.65
N PRO A 111 5.85 14.00 3.13
CA PRO A 111 5.65 15.27 2.41
C PRO A 111 6.35 15.37 1.06
N TYR A 112 7.41 14.57 0.87
CA TYR A 112 8.31 14.65 -0.28
C TYR A 112 8.06 13.58 -1.34
N LEU A 113 7.10 12.67 -1.11
CA LEU A 113 6.71 11.67 -2.10
C LEU A 113 6.01 12.32 -3.30
N SER A 114 6.15 11.70 -4.46
CA SER A 114 5.39 12.07 -5.66
C SER A 114 3.88 11.86 -5.46
N GLU A 115 3.07 12.55 -6.24
CA GLU A 115 1.60 12.44 -6.19
C GLU A 115 1.13 10.97 -6.36
N ARG A 116 1.76 10.23 -7.29
CA ARG A 116 1.49 8.81 -7.52
C ARG A 116 1.82 7.99 -6.27
N ALA A 117 3.00 8.18 -5.68
CA ALA A 117 3.44 7.45 -4.49
C ALA A 117 2.59 7.79 -3.24
N LYS A 118 2.17 9.05 -3.07
CA LYS A 118 1.27 9.47 -1.99
C LYS A 118 -0.06 8.75 -2.07
N GLN A 119 -0.69 8.70 -3.25
CA GLN A 119 -1.95 8.00 -3.44
C GLN A 119 -1.82 6.51 -3.09
N VAL A 120 -0.78 5.85 -3.60
CA VAL A 120 -0.47 4.43 -3.28
C VAL A 120 -0.31 4.24 -1.76
N LYS A 121 0.48 5.09 -1.09
CA LYS A 121 0.66 5.01 0.37
C LYS A 121 -0.63 5.25 1.14
N ILE A 122 -1.50 6.16 0.72
CA ILE A 122 -2.80 6.38 1.39
C ILE A 122 -3.67 5.13 1.26
N ALA A 123 -3.77 4.55 0.05
CA ALA A 123 -4.56 3.33 -0.19
C ALA A 123 -4.03 2.11 0.58
N ASP A 124 -2.71 1.94 0.64
CA ASP A 124 -2.05 0.94 1.48
C ASP A 124 -2.46 1.09 2.95
N LYS A 125 -2.37 2.32 3.50
CA LYS A 125 -2.75 2.58 4.89
C LYS A 125 -4.24 2.34 5.14
N ILE A 126 -5.12 2.63 4.18
CA ILE A 126 -6.55 2.28 4.27
C ILE A 126 -6.72 0.76 4.41
N SER A 127 -6.16 -0.04 3.50
CA SER A 127 -6.24 -1.52 3.55
C SER A 127 -5.69 -2.06 4.88
N ASN A 128 -4.54 -1.54 5.32
CA ASN A 128 -3.91 -2.00 6.55
C ASN A 128 -4.68 -1.61 7.82
N VAL A 129 -5.25 -0.40 7.88
CA VAL A 129 -6.11 0.01 9.01
C VAL A 129 -7.35 -0.88 9.09
N ARG A 130 -7.99 -1.19 7.95
CA ARG A 130 -9.11 -2.15 7.93
C ARG A 130 -8.68 -3.53 8.46
N SER A 131 -7.58 -4.08 7.97
CA SER A 131 -7.08 -5.38 8.45
C SER A 131 -6.78 -5.37 9.96
N VAL A 132 -6.11 -4.34 10.48
CA VAL A 132 -5.81 -4.22 11.92
C VAL A 132 -7.07 -4.06 12.78
N THR A 133 -8.18 -3.59 12.21
CA THR A 133 -9.42 -3.32 12.96
C THR A 133 -10.45 -4.45 12.86
N GLU A 134 -10.50 -5.15 11.72
CA GLU A 134 -11.46 -6.20 11.44
C GLU A 134 -10.89 -7.60 11.62
N THR A 135 -9.68 -7.84 11.12
CA THR A 135 -9.00 -9.14 11.12
C THR A 135 -7.58 -8.98 11.71
N PRO A 136 -7.45 -8.50 12.96
CA PRO A 136 -6.15 -8.16 13.52
C PRO A 136 -5.23 -9.38 13.57
N PRO A 137 -3.91 -9.17 13.49
CA PRO A 137 -2.97 -10.24 13.74
C PRO A 137 -3.17 -10.85 15.12
N THR A 138 -3.17 -12.17 15.20
CA THR A 138 -3.55 -12.94 16.40
C THR A 138 -2.77 -12.57 17.66
N HIS A 139 -1.55 -12.07 17.52
CA HIS A 139 -0.65 -11.69 18.62
C HIS A 139 -0.66 -10.19 18.95
N TRP A 140 -1.51 -9.37 18.33
CA TRP A 140 -1.56 -7.93 18.59
C TRP A 140 -2.51 -7.59 19.73
N THR A 141 -1.98 -6.91 20.76
CA THR A 141 -2.78 -6.32 21.83
C THR A 141 -3.61 -5.15 21.32
N LEU A 142 -4.67 -4.78 22.05
CA LEU A 142 -5.48 -3.59 21.73
C LEU A 142 -4.62 -2.32 21.70
N GLU A 143 -3.71 -2.18 22.66
CA GLU A 143 -2.73 -1.08 22.72
C GLU A 143 -1.90 -1.00 21.44
N ARG A 144 -1.28 -2.11 21.01
CA ARG A 144 -0.48 -2.15 19.78
C ARG A 144 -1.29 -1.81 18.52
N ARG A 145 -2.58 -2.16 18.50
CA ARG A 145 -3.49 -1.78 17.40
C ARG A 145 -3.73 -0.28 17.41
N LEU A 146 -3.97 0.34 18.57
CA LEU A 146 -4.11 1.80 18.68
C LEU A 146 -2.82 2.54 18.31
N GLU A 147 -1.66 2.07 18.77
CA GLU A 147 -0.36 2.63 18.38
C GLU A 147 -0.13 2.56 16.87
N TYR A 148 -0.61 1.49 16.22
CA TYR A 148 -0.56 1.37 14.77
C TYR A 148 -1.41 2.45 14.11
N LEU A 149 -2.66 2.63 14.55
CA LEU A 149 -3.57 3.67 14.03
C LEU A 149 -3.01 5.09 14.22
N ASP A 150 -2.42 5.37 15.38
CA ASP A 150 -1.80 6.67 15.67
C ASP A 150 -0.57 6.91 14.80
N TRP A 151 0.21 5.87 14.52
CA TRP A 151 1.34 5.94 13.60
C TRP A 151 0.90 6.17 12.15
N THR A 152 -0.14 5.48 11.67
CA THR A 152 -0.64 5.70 10.31
C THR A 152 -1.18 7.12 10.13
N GLU A 153 -1.85 7.70 11.14
CA GLU A 153 -2.35 9.07 11.10
C GLU A 153 -1.21 10.10 10.92
N LYS A 154 -0.07 9.91 11.60
CA LYS A 154 1.11 10.76 11.43
C LYS A 154 1.66 10.74 10.00
N ILE A 155 1.68 9.56 9.37
CA ILE A 155 2.09 9.43 7.97
C ILE A 155 1.09 10.16 7.06
N ILE A 156 -0.20 9.87 7.21
CA ILE A 156 -1.23 10.45 6.33
C ILE A 156 -1.21 11.97 6.39
N ASN A 157 -0.96 12.58 7.54
CA ASN A 157 -0.85 14.05 7.65
C ASN A 157 0.23 14.65 6.74
N GLY A 158 1.30 13.92 6.44
CA GLY A 158 2.31 14.33 5.46
C GLY A 158 1.96 14.02 4.01
N LEU A 159 0.94 13.18 3.74
CA LEU A 159 0.53 12.78 2.38
C LEU A 159 -0.65 13.60 1.83
N ARG A 160 -1.29 14.44 2.65
CA ARG A 160 -2.50 15.18 2.25
C ARG A 160 -2.23 16.24 1.19
N GLY A 161 -3.27 16.57 0.43
CA GLY A 161 -3.31 17.69 -0.52
C GLY A 161 -3.70 17.29 -1.93
N ASP A 162 -3.60 16.00 -2.27
CA ASP A 162 -3.66 15.55 -3.66
C ASP A 162 -4.97 14.82 -4.01
N ASN A 163 -5.49 13.96 -3.13
CA ASN A 163 -6.71 13.18 -3.38
C ASN A 163 -7.72 13.26 -2.22
N PRO A 164 -8.65 14.23 -2.23
CA PRO A 164 -9.57 14.47 -1.12
C PRO A 164 -10.52 13.30 -0.87
N MET A 165 -10.83 12.48 -1.88
CA MET A 165 -11.70 11.31 -1.71
C MET A 165 -11.00 10.21 -0.92
N LEU A 166 -9.75 9.88 -1.24
CA LEU A 166 -8.94 8.93 -0.47
C LEU A 166 -8.72 9.41 0.96
N GLU A 167 -8.43 10.71 1.12
CA GLU A 167 -8.20 11.31 2.43
C GLU A 167 -9.43 11.28 3.34
N ALA A 168 -10.60 11.64 2.81
CA ALA A 168 -11.86 11.56 3.54
C ALA A 168 -12.19 10.11 3.91
N TYR A 169 -11.94 9.18 2.99
CA TYR A 169 -12.18 7.77 3.24
C TYR A 169 -11.24 7.18 4.29
N TYR A 170 -9.96 7.54 4.27
CA TYR A 170 -9.02 7.19 5.34
C TYR A 170 -9.51 7.70 6.70
N ASN A 171 -9.97 8.95 6.79
CA ASN A 171 -10.47 9.52 8.05
C ASN A 171 -11.66 8.73 8.60
N GLN A 172 -12.59 8.31 7.72
CA GLN A 172 -13.71 7.47 8.11
C GLN A 172 -13.23 6.12 8.66
N ILE A 173 -12.36 5.43 7.92
CA ILE A 173 -11.83 4.11 8.30
C ILE A 173 -11.03 4.18 9.62
N LEU A 174 -10.23 5.22 9.82
CA LEU A 174 -9.51 5.46 11.08
C LEU A 174 -10.46 5.68 12.26
N SER A 175 -11.50 6.51 12.07
CA SER A 175 -12.49 6.82 13.10
C SER A 175 -13.29 5.58 13.52
N THR A 176 -13.82 4.84 12.54
CA THR A 176 -14.54 3.58 12.78
C THR A 176 -13.63 2.54 13.44
N GLY A 177 -12.37 2.44 13.00
CA GLY A 177 -11.37 1.55 13.58
C GLY A 177 -11.11 1.83 15.06
N ARG A 178 -10.91 3.11 15.42
CA ARG A 178 -10.72 3.54 16.82
C ARG A 178 -11.95 3.24 17.68
N ALA A 179 -13.16 3.46 17.17
CA ALA A 179 -14.39 3.16 17.89
C ALA A 179 -14.52 1.66 18.20
N LYS A 180 -14.21 0.80 17.22
CA LYS A 180 -14.29 -0.67 17.36
C LYS A 180 -13.25 -1.27 18.30
N ILE A 181 -12.08 -0.65 18.45
CA ILE A 181 -11.05 -1.12 19.40
C ILE A 181 -11.38 -0.72 20.84
N LYS A 182 -12.14 0.37 21.03
CA LYS A 182 -12.51 0.90 22.35
C LYS A 182 -13.82 0.33 22.91
N SER A 183 -14.64 -0.30 22.06
CA SER A 183 -15.87 -1.01 22.45
C SER A 183 -15.56 -2.39 23.01
#